data_AF-A0A2E8H4Q5-F1
#
_entry.id   AF-A0A2E8H4Q5-F1
#
_cell.length_a   1.000
_cell.length_b   1.000
_cell.length_c   1.000
_cell.angle_alpha   90.00
_cell.angle_beta   90.00
_cell.angle_gamma   90.00
#
_symmetry.space_group_name_H-M   'P 1'
#
loop_
_entity.id
_entity.type
_entity.pdbx_description
1 polymer ?
#
loop_
_entity_poly.entity_id
_entity_poly.type
_entity_poly.pdbx_seq_one_letter_code
_entity_poly.pdbx_strand_id
1 'polypeptide(L)'
;MPRRQSFSQFLIGTAALERPSFFYAYAGMWLHLIVSVPLLVFFAQVPLLEALSSMAIGSLSLGILVYSIVSREYGLLVNIVSYVLSLGRALEPVDLGYTFLVIAIIISMASGYLLLSSEYRRYTREVYDGDETGMPLWITVCIGTMLVMLFIYGLRLL
;
A
#
# COMPACT_ATOMS: atom_id res chain seq x y z
N MET A 1 29.85 11.71 12.49
CA MET A 1 29.87 11.03 11.17
C MET A 1 28.44 10.60 10.87
N PRO A 2 27.87 10.93 9.70
CA PRO A 2 26.52 10.51 9.36
C PRO A 2 26.45 8.98 9.38
N ARG A 3 25.46 8.42 10.08
CA ARG A 3 25.27 6.97 10.14
C ARG A 3 24.98 6.51 8.72
N ARG A 4 25.82 5.63 8.16
CA ARG A 4 25.59 4.96 6.88
C ARG A 4 24.47 3.91 7.03
N GLN A 5 23.29 4.33 7.44
CA GLN A 5 22.12 3.46 7.55
C GLN A 5 21.34 3.59 6.23
N SER A 6 21.06 2.48 5.55
CA SER A 6 20.18 2.51 4.37
C SER A 6 18.72 2.71 4.79
N PHE A 7 17.87 3.15 3.86
CA PHE A 7 16.43 3.26 4.12
C PHE A 7 15.80 1.92 4.53
N SER A 8 16.22 0.80 3.94
CA SER A 8 15.77 -0.53 4.37
C SER A 8 16.15 -0.85 5.82
N GLN A 9 17.38 -0.53 6.23
CA GLN A 9 17.83 -0.69 7.62
C GLN A 9 17.10 0.25 8.57
N PHE A 10 16.68 1.43 8.10
CA PHE A 10 15.84 2.36 8.85
C PHE A 10 14.43 1.79 9.08
N LEU A 11 13.83 1.17 8.07
CA LEU A 11 12.51 0.53 8.18
C LEU A 11 12.53 -0.71 9.07
N ILE A 12 13.61 -1.50 9.06
CA ILE A 12 13.76 -2.70 9.91
C ILE A 12 13.79 -2.31 11.39
N GLY A 13 14.18 -1.06 11.69
CA GLY A 13 14.49 -0.65 13.05
C GLY A 13 15.86 -1.20 13.45
N THR A 14 16.58 -0.40 14.21
CA THR A 14 17.80 -0.82 14.89
C THR A 14 17.58 -0.63 16.38
N ALA A 15 18.21 -1.44 17.24
CA ALA A 15 18.07 -1.34 18.70
C ALA A 15 18.35 0.07 19.29
N ALA A 16 18.96 0.97 18.52
CA ALA A 16 19.21 2.37 18.87
C ALA A 16 18.05 3.35 18.54
N LEU A 17 16.97 2.89 17.91
CA LEU A 17 15.79 3.70 17.59
C LEU A 17 14.63 3.23 18.48
N GLU A 18 13.94 4.14 19.17
CA GLU A 18 12.85 3.86 20.12
C GLU A 18 11.56 3.31 19.47
N ARG A 19 11.60 2.96 18.18
CA ARG A 19 10.39 2.65 17.40
C ARG A 19 10.29 1.19 16.99
N PRO A 20 9.06 0.64 16.91
CA PRO A 20 8.84 -0.72 16.42
C PRO A 20 9.24 -0.85 14.96
N SER A 21 9.68 -2.05 14.58
CA SER A 21 10.10 -2.38 13.22
C SER A 21 8.93 -2.24 12.24
N PHE A 22 9.09 -1.37 11.23
CA PHE A 22 8.08 -1.14 10.19
C PHE A 22 8.31 -2.01 8.94
N PHE A 23 9.49 -2.62 8.82
CA PHE A 23 9.86 -3.40 7.64
C PHE A 23 8.95 -4.58 7.34
N TYR A 24 8.43 -5.28 8.35
CA TYR A 24 7.54 -6.42 8.11
C TYR A 24 6.17 -5.98 7.58
N ALA A 25 5.65 -4.83 8.06
CA ALA A 25 4.45 -4.21 7.50
C ALA A 25 4.69 -3.70 6.08
N TYR A 26 5.86 -3.12 5.83
CA TYR A 26 6.31 -2.65 4.51
C TYR A 26 6.49 -3.79 3.49
N ALA A 27 7.20 -4.85 3.86
CA ALA A 27 7.41 -6.03 3.04
C ALA A 27 6.09 -6.78 2.80
N GLY A 28 5.25 -6.87 3.84
CA GLY A 28 3.89 -7.37 3.72
C GLY A 28 3.07 -6.56 2.72
N MET A 29 3.13 -5.23 2.77
CA MET A 29 2.44 -4.37 1.81
C MET A 29 2.85 -4.63 0.36
N TRP A 30 4.15 -4.67 0.08
CA TRP A 30 4.64 -4.97 -1.26
C TRP A 30 4.31 -6.39 -1.71
N LEU A 31 4.41 -7.38 -0.82
CA LEU A 31 4.04 -8.76 -1.12
C LEU A 31 2.56 -8.84 -1.51
N HIS A 32 1.67 -8.23 -0.72
CA HIS A 32 0.25 -8.24 -1.01
C HIS A 32 -0.01 -7.58 -2.37
N LEU A 33 0.63 -6.45 -2.67
CA LEU A 33 0.41 -5.70 -3.91
C LEU A 33 0.98 -6.42 -5.15
N ILE A 34 2.19 -6.97 -5.05
CA ILE A 34 2.87 -7.72 -6.14
C ILE A 34 2.17 -9.06 -6.41
N VAL A 35 1.54 -9.67 -5.42
CA VAL A 35 0.82 -10.94 -5.60
C VAL A 35 -0.62 -10.69 -6.07
N SER A 36 -1.34 -9.76 -5.46
CA SER A 36 -2.76 -9.54 -5.78
C SER A 36 -3.00 -8.85 -7.13
N VAL A 37 -2.13 -7.94 -7.58
CA VAL A 37 -2.31 -7.26 -8.86
C VAL A 37 -2.19 -8.23 -10.07
N PRO A 38 -1.15 -9.08 -10.19
CA PRO A 38 -1.10 -10.09 -11.25
C PRO A 38 -2.19 -11.15 -11.14
N LEU A 39 -2.54 -11.58 -9.93
CA LEU A 39 -3.64 -12.52 -9.72
C LEU A 39 -4.96 -11.95 -10.23
N LEU A 40 -5.23 -10.67 -9.96
CA LEU A 40 -6.39 -9.97 -10.51
C LEU A 40 -6.34 -9.87 -12.04
N VAL A 41 -5.22 -9.41 -12.60
CA VAL A 41 -5.13 -9.12 -14.05
C VAL A 41 -5.17 -10.37 -14.91
N PHE A 42 -4.48 -11.45 -14.51
CA PHE A 42 -4.36 -12.66 -15.31
C PHE A 42 -5.42 -13.71 -15.00
N PHE A 43 -6.01 -13.66 -13.80
CA PHE A 43 -6.91 -14.71 -13.31
C PHE A 43 -8.25 -14.19 -12.79
N ALA A 44 -8.68 -13.00 -13.22
CA ALA A 44 -10.01 -12.45 -12.92
C ALA A 44 -11.16 -13.44 -13.18
N GLN A 45 -11.00 -14.34 -14.16
CA GLN A 45 -12.01 -15.35 -14.52
C GLN A 45 -12.04 -16.57 -13.59
N VAL A 46 -11.12 -16.67 -12.63
CA VAL A 46 -11.05 -17.78 -11.67
C VAL A 46 -11.57 -17.28 -10.31
N PRO A 47 -12.78 -17.68 -9.89
CA PRO A 47 -13.45 -17.12 -8.70
C PRO A 47 -12.63 -17.21 -7.42
N LEU A 48 -11.87 -18.31 -7.25
CA LEU A 48 -11.01 -18.52 -6.08
C LEU A 48 -9.86 -17.51 -6.03
N LEU A 49 -9.18 -17.29 -7.15
CA LEU A 49 -8.03 -16.38 -7.22
C LEU A 49 -8.46 -14.92 -7.09
N GLU A 50 -9.66 -14.61 -7.57
CA GLU A 50 -10.28 -13.32 -7.37
C GLU A 50 -10.62 -13.05 -5.90
N ALA A 51 -11.27 -14.01 -5.22
CA ALA A 51 -11.56 -13.90 -3.79
C ALA A 51 -10.26 -13.74 -2.96
N LEU A 52 -9.22 -14.50 -3.29
CA LEU A 52 -7.90 -14.38 -2.65
C LEU A 52 -7.27 -13.00 -2.88
N SER A 53 -7.39 -12.45 -4.09
CA SER A 53 -6.90 -11.10 -4.40
C SER A 53 -7.65 -10.05 -3.57
N SER A 54 -8.97 -10.19 -3.44
CA SER A 54 -9.78 -9.31 -2.61
C SER A 54 -9.43 -9.40 -1.13
N MET A 55 -9.24 -10.61 -0.60
CA MET A 55 -8.81 -10.83 0.77
C MET A 55 -7.40 -10.26 1.03
N ALA A 56 -6.49 -10.37 0.06
CA ALA A 56 -5.15 -9.81 0.17
C ALA A 56 -5.20 -8.27 0.26
N ILE A 57 -5.99 -7.60 -0.59
CA ILE A 57 -6.16 -6.15 -0.53
C ILE A 57 -6.88 -5.72 0.76
N GLY A 58 -7.85 -6.50 1.23
CA GLY A 58 -8.49 -6.29 2.54
C GLY A 58 -7.49 -6.38 3.69
N SER A 59 -6.66 -7.42 3.72
CA SER A 59 -5.58 -7.59 4.71
C SER A 59 -4.61 -6.41 4.71
N LEU A 60 -4.20 -5.95 3.52
CA LEU A 60 -3.36 -4.77 3.37
C LEU A 60 -4.04 -3.51 3.92
N SER A 61 -5.29 -3.27 3.54
CA SER A 61 -6.07 -2.12 3.99
C SER A 61 -6.19 -2.09 5.52
N LEU A 62 -6.45 -3.24 6.13
CA LEU A 62 -6.50 -3.40 7.59
C LEU A 62 -5.15 -3.08 8.24
N GLY A 63 -4.05 -3.56 7.65
CA GLY A 63 -2.69 -3.23 8.12
C GLY A 63 -2.40 -1.73 8.10
N ILE A 64 -2.80 -1.04 7.02
CA ILE A 64 -2.67 0.43 6.91
C ILE A 64 -3.55 1.14 7.94
N LEU A 65 -4.75 0.64 8.24
CA LEU A 65 -5.61 1.20 9.29
C LEU A 65 -5.00 1.07 10.68
N VAL A 66 -4.47 -0.10 11.02
CA VAL A 66 -3.77 -0.29 12.29
C VAL A 66 -2.58 0.66 12.40
N TYR A 67 -1.78 0.77 11.33
CA TYR A 67 -0.68 1.74 11.30
C TYR A 67 -1.17 3.18 11.48
N SER A 68 -2.25 3.57 10.79
CA SER A 68 -2.84 4.92 10.89
C SER A 68 -3.19 5.29 12.33
N ILE A 69 -3.80 4.36 13.07
CA ILE A 69 -4.19 4.56 14.47
C ILE A 69 -2.95 4.67 15.37
N VAL A 70 -1.98 3.76 15.21
CA VAL A 70 -0.77 3.72 16.05
C VAL A 70 0.14 4.93 15.80
N SER A 71 0.28 5.34 14.54
CA SER A 71 1.14 6.47 14.12
C SER A 71 0.44 7.83 14.16
N ARG A 72 -0.88 7.85 14.42
CA ARG A 72 -1.75 9.05 14.36
C ARG A 72 -1.78 9.73 12.98
N GLU A 73 -1.51 8.97 11.92
CA GLU A 73 -1.61 9.44 10.52
C GLU A 73 -3.05 9.23 10.00
N TYR A 74 -3.99 10.03 10.49
CA TYR A 74 -5.43 9.85 10.23
C TYR A 74 -5.85 9.97 8.75
N GLY A 75 -5.01 10.58 7.90
CA GLY A 75 -5.25 10.61 6.44
C GLY A 75 -5.32 9.21 5.82
N LEU A 76 -4.69 8.21 6.47
CA LEU A 76 -4.70 6.81 6.04
C LEU A 76 -5.99 6.06 6.43
N LEU A 77 -6.90 6.66 7.22
CA LEU A 77 -8.18 6.05 7.59
C LEU A 77 -9.12 5.82 6.40
N VAL A 78 -8.86 6.46 5.26
CA VAL A 78 -9.56 6.19 4.00
C VAL A 78 -9.51 4.71 3.59
N ASN A 79 -8.56 3.93 4.11
CA ASN A 79 -8.49 2.49 3.89
C ASN A 79 -9.67 1.71 4.50
N ILE A 80 -10.53 2.32 5.32
CA ILE A 80 -11.82 1.72 5.71
C ILE A 80 -12.67 1.47 4.47
N VAL A 81 -12.69 2.42 3.53
CA VAL A 81 -13.43 2.28 2.27
C VAL A 81 -12.86 1.12 1.46
N SER A 82 -11.54 1.07 1.30
CA SER A 82 -10.86 -0.03 0.62
C SER A 82 -11.18 -1.39 1.25
N TYR A 83 -11.10 -1.49 2.57
CA TYR A 83 -11.39 -2.70 3.32
C TYR A 83 -12.83 -3.19 3.13
N VAL A 84 -13.81 -2.29 3.23
CA VAL A 84 -15.24 -2.62 3.06
C VAL A 84 -15.52 -3.07 1.63
N LEU A 85 -14.94 -2.39 0.62
CA LEU A 85 -15.10 -2.78 -0.79
C LEU A 85 -14.50 -4.16 -1.07
N SER A 86 -13.31 -4.45 -0.51
CA SER A 86 -12.68 -5.76 -0.62
C SER A 86 -13.47 -6.87 0.10
N LEU A 87 -14.03 -6.60 1.27
CA LEU A 87 -14.90 -7.55 1.97
C LEU A 87 -16.21 -7.80 1.21
N GLY A 88 -16.86 -6.73 0.75
CA GLY A 88 -18.07 -6.82 -0.06
C GLY A 88 -17.86 -7.70 -1.28
N ARG A 89 -16.73 -7.52 -1.98
CA ARG A 89 -16.36 -8.35 -3.12
C ARG A 89 -16.05 -9.81 -2.76
N ALA A 90 -15.45 -10.05 -1.60
CA ALA A 90 -15.12 -11.40 -1.14
C ALA A 90 -16.37 -12.19 -0.71
N LEU A 91 -17.41 -11.50 -0.23
CA LEU A 91 -18.65 -12.10 0.27
C LEU A 91 -19.68 -12.31 -0.84
N GLU A 92 -19.84 -11.37 -1.77
CA GLU A 92 -20.72 -11.51 -2.93
C GLU A 92 -20.06 -10.99 -4.22
N PRO A 93 -19.84 -11.85 -5.23
CA PRO A 93 -19.44 -11.44 -6.57
C PRO A 93 -20.62 -10.80 -7.32
N VAL A 94 -20.92 -9.54 -7.01
CA VAL A 94 -21.89 -8.74 -7.80
C VAL A 94 -21.18 -8.21 -9.06
N ASP A 95 -21.92 -7.92 -10.13
CA ASP A 95 -21.37 -7.39 -11.40
C ASP A 95 -20.50 -6.12 -11.22
N LEU A 96 -20.79 -5.28 -10.22
CA LEU A 96 -19.98 -4.10 -9.86
C LEU A 96 -18.71 -4.43 -9.06
N GLY A 97 -18.50 -5.71 -8.75
CA GLY A 97 -17.49 -6.19 -7.83
C GLY A 97 -16.06 -5.94 -8.31
N TYR A 98 -15.80 -6.05 -9.61
CA TYR A 98 -14.48 -5.74 -10.16
C TYR A 98 -14.13 -4.25 -9.99
N THR A 99 -15.09 -3.36 -10.22
CA THR A 99 -14.90 -1.91 -10.03
C THR A 99 -14.57 -1.60 -8.57
N PHE A 100 -15.26 -2.23 -7.61
CA PHE A 100 -14.95 -2.08 -6.19
C PHE A 100 -13.57 -2.56 -5.81
N LEU A 101 -13.13 -3.68 -6.38
CA LEU A 101 -11.79 -4.22 -6.14
C LEU A 101 -10.70 -3.31 -6.74
N VAL A 102 -10.93 -2.76 -7.93
CA VAL A 102 -10.01 -1.77 -8.54
C VAL A 102 -9.91 -0.51 -7.69
N ILE A 103 -11.05 0.02 -7.20
CA ILE A 103 -11.05 1.18 -6.30
C ILE A 103 -10.29 0.88 -5.01
N ALA A 104 -10.50 -0.30 -4.41
CA ALA A 104 -9.79 -0.73 -3.21
C ALA A 104 -8.27 -0.79 -3.43
N ILE A 105 -7.83 -1.34 -4.57
CA ILE A 105 -6.40 -1.38 -4.94
C ILE A 105 -5.84 0.03 -5.09
N ILE A 106 -6.55 0.94 -5.77
CA ILE A 106 -6.13 2.34 -5.95
C ILE A 106 -5.96 3.04 -4.59
N ILE A 107 -6.94 2.92 -3.69
CA ILE A 107 -6.89 3.52 -2.36
C ILE A 107 -5.71 2.94 -1.56
N SER A 108 -5.57 1.62 -1.55
CA SER A 108 -4.49 0.93 -0.83
C SER A 108 -3.10 1.33 -1.35
N MET A 109 -2.95 1.43 -2.68
CA MET A 109 -1.68 1.78 -3.31
C MET A 109 -1.30 3.25 -3.10
N ALA A 110 -2.26 4.17 -3.23
CA ALA A 110 -2.05 5.57 -2.92
C ALA A 110 -1.68 5.77 -1.44
N SER A 111 -2.36 5.06 -0.54
CA SER A 111 -2.06 5.09 0.90
C SER A 111 -0.69 4.51 1.22
N GLY A 112 -0.32 3.41 0.56
CA GLY A 112 1.00 2.81 0.67
C GLY A 112 2.12 3.75 0.22
N TYR A 113 1.90 4.51 -0.85
CA TYR A 113 2.83 5.56 -1.27
C TYR A 113 2.96 6.68 -0.25
N LEU A 114 1.84 7.18 0.28
CA LEU A 114 1.85 8.25 1.29
C LEU A 114 2.60 7.83 2.55
N LEU A 115 2.34 6.60 3.02
CA LEU A 115 3.04 6.00 4.13
C LEU A 115 4.54 5.91 3.83
N LEU A 116 4.90 5.39 2.66
CA LEU A 116 6.31 5.22 2.33
C LEU A 116 7.04 6.57 2.19
N SER A 117 6.35 7.57 1.65
CA SER A 117 6.84 8.93 1.58
C SER A 117 6.99 9.57 2.96
N SER A 118 6.11 9.27 3.92
CA SER A 118 6.20 9.79 5.29
C SER A 118 7.41 9.18 6.01
N GLU A 119 7.60 7.87 5.91
CA GLU A 119 8.77 7.18 6.45
C GLU A 119 10.09 7.61 5.78
N TYR A 120 10.09 7.84 4.46
CA TYR A 120 11.27 8.34 3.76
C TYR A 120 11.65 9.77 4.16
N ARG A 121 10.65 10.64 4.38
CA ARG A 121 10.89 12.00 4.90
C ARG A 121 11.41 11.97 6.33
N ARG A 122 10.94 11.03 7.16
CA ARG A 122 11.48 10.83 8.52
C ARG A 122 12.93 10.35 8.45
N TYR A 123 13.22 9.40 7.57
CA TYR A 123 14.59 8.89 7.34
C TYR A 123 15.57 9.99 6.96
N THR A 124 15.22 10.82 5.98
CA THR A 124 16.08 11.92 5.53
C THR A 124 16.31 12.94 6.64
N ARG A 125 15.25 13.27 7.39
CA ARG A 125 15.36 14.17 8.55
C ARG A 125 16.24 13.61 9.68
N GLU A 126 16.05 12.35 10.05
CA GLU A 126 16.74 11.72 11.19
C GLU A 126 18.19 11.32 10.87
N VAL A 127 18.50 10.97 9.62
CA VAL A 127 19.81 10.41 9.23
C VAL A 127 20.69 11.44 8.51
N TYR A 128 20.09 12.41 7.81
CA TYR A 128 20.81 13.37 6.96
C TYR A 128 20.61 14.85 7.37
N ASP A 129 20.05 15.13 8.55
CA ASP A 129 19.94 16.49 9.13
C ASP A 129 19.33 17.54 8.17
N GLY A 130 18.21 17.20 7.51
CA GLY A 130 17.26 18.21 7.07
C GLY A 130 17.17 18.49 5.57
N ASP A 131 17.75 17.66 4.69
CA ASP A 131 17.37 17.73 3.29
C ASP A 131 16.01 17.04 3.10
N GLU A 132 14.92 17.82 2.97
CA GLU A 132 13.56 17.33 2.70
C GLU A 132 13.43 16.81 1.26
N THR A 133 14.38 16.00 0.82
CA THR A 133 14.32 15.35 -0.48
C THR A 133 13.12 14.41 -0.46
N GLY A 134 12.20 14.64 -1.40
CA GLY A 134 11.06 13.76 -1.62
C GLY A 134 11.52 12.33 -1.95
N MET A 135 10.54 11.42 -1.94
CA MET A 135 10.68 10.06 -2.43
C MET A 135 11.49 10.00 -3.74
N PRO A 136 12.40 9.01 -3.93
CA PRO A 136 13.10 8.85 -5.20
C PRO A 136 12.13 8.86 -6.38
N LEU A 137 12.39 9.72 -7.37
CA LEU A 137 11.47 10.02 -8.47
C LEU A 137 10.97 8.76 -9.19
N TRP A 138 11.82 7.76 -9.36
CA TRP A 138 11.44 6.50 -10.02
C TRP A 138 10.33 5.75 -9.27
N ILE A 139 10.29 5.80 -7.93
CA ILE A 139 9.22 5.18 -7.13
C ILE A 139 7.90 5.92 -7.38
N THR A 140 7.94 7.26 -7.31
CA THR A 140 6.78 8.12 -7.56
C THR A 140 6.23 7.90 -8.97
N VAL A 141 7.09 7.85 -9.99
CA VAL A 141 6.69 7.63 -11.39
C VAL A 141 6.12 6.22 -11.57
N CYS A 142 6.73 5.18 -11.01
CA CYS A 142 6.22 3.81 -11.11
C CYS A 142 4.84 3.67 -10.48
N ILE A 143 4.66 4.15 -9.25
CA ILE A 143 3.38 4.06 -8.55
C ILE A 143 2.32 4.92 -9.25
N GLY A 144 2.66 6.15 -9.65
CA GLY A 144 1.75 7.02 -10.40
C GLY A 144 1.30 6.39 -11.71
N THR A 145 2.22 5.78 -12.46
CA THR A 145 1.89 5.08 -13.72
C THR A 145 0.97 3.89 -13.46
N MET A 146 1.23 3.07 -12.43
CA MET A 146 0.33 1.98 -12.07
C MET A 146 -1.06 2.47 -11.64
N LEU A 147 -1.15 3.56 -10.88
CA LEU A 147 -2.44 4.15 -10.49
C LEU A 147 -3.25 4.58 -11.71
N VAL A 148 -2.61 5.24 -12.68
CA VAL A 148 -3.27 5.63 -13.94
C VAL A 148 -3.72 4.41 -14.73
N MET A 149 -2.88 3.38 -14.85
CA MET A 149 -3.25 2.14 -15.56
C MET A 149 -4.44 1.44 -14.89
N LEU A 150 -4.45 1.33 -13.57
CA LEU A 150 -5.57 0.76 -12.82
C LEU A 150 -6.85 1.58 -12.98
N PHE A 151 -6.73 2.91 -12.98
CA PHE A 151 -7.87 3.80 -13.19
C PHE A 151 -8.48 3.63 -14.60
N ILE A 152 -7.64 3.61 -15.65
CA ILE A 152 -8.08 3.34 -17.03
C ILE A 152 -8.71 1.95 -17.13
N TYR A 153 -8.12 0.95 -16.48
CA TYR A 153 -8.66 -0.40 -16.44
C TYR A 153 -10.05 -0.44 -15.76
N GLY A 154 -10.22 0.25 -14.63
CA GLY A 154 -11.50 0.39 -13.95
C GLY A 154 -12.57 1.07 -14.81
N LEU A 155 -12.21 2.12 -15.55
CA LEU A 155 -13.12 2.78 -16.49
C LEU A 155 -13.58 1.88 -17.64
N ARG A 156 -12.71 0.98 -18.13
CA ARG A 156 -13.05 0.03 -19.18
C ARG A 156 -14.04 -1.05 -18.71
N LEU A 157 -14.07 -1.33 -17.41
CA LEU A 157 -14.93 -2.36 -16.82
C LEU A 157 -16.36 -1.87 -16.50
N LEU A 158 -16.59 -0.55 -16.51
CA LEU A 158 -17.90 0.09 -16.38
C LEU A 158 -18.61 0.18 -17.74
#